data_AF-A0A258XAE8-F1
#
_entry.id   AF-A0A258XAE8-F1
#
_cell.length_a   1.000
_cell.length_b   1.000
_cell.length_c   1.000
_cell.angle_alpha   90.00
_cell.angle_beta   90.00
_cell.angle_gamma   90.00
#
_symmetry.space_group_name_H-M   'P 1'
#
loop_
_entity.id
_entity.type
_entity.pdbx_description
1 polymer ?
#
loop_
_entity_poly.entity_id
_entity_poly.type
_entity_poly.pdbx_seq_one_letter_code
_entity_poly.pdbx_strand_id
1 'polypeptide(L)'
;MSTAVFTPKFISFDCYGTLTRFRMTEMATAFYADRLAAEALPAFCKDWATYRFDEVLGPWKPYSEVVANSLARCSKKWGVEFREEEAKAVYEAIPTWGPHDDVAGGLSKICDKIPLVILSNAMNDQIMDNVAKLGATFHRVY
;
A
#
# COMPACT_ATOMS: atom_id res chain seq x y z
N MET A 1 -16.48 28.66 -31.58
CA MET A 1 -15.29 27.77 -31.71
C MET A 1 -15.61 26.49 -30.97
N SER A 2 -15.51 25.33 -31.62
CA SER A 2 -15.67 24.04 -30.95
C SER A 2 -14.39 23.72 -30.18
N THR A 3 -14.41 23.80 -28.86
CA THR A 3 -13.34 23.25 -28.02
C THR A 3 -13.33 21.74 -28.22
N ALA A 4 -12.28 21.21 -28.85
CA ALA A 4 -12.10 19.77 -28.94
C ALA A 4 -12.01 19.21 -27.51
N VAL A 5 -12.95 18.33 -27.15
CA VAL A 5 -12.93 17.64 -25.85
C VAL A 5 -11.83 16.58 -25.91
N PHE A 6 -10.79 16.74 -25.10
CA PHE A 6 -9.74 15.75 -24.96
C PHE A 6 -10.33 14.45 -24.37
N THR A 7 -10.09 13.33 -25.04
CA THR A 7 -10.38 12.00 -24.51
C THR A 7 -9.05 11.26 -24.31
N PRO A 8 -8.69 10.86 -23.08
CA PRO A 8 -7.46 10.14 -22.84
C PRO A 8 -7.49 8.74 -23.46
N LYS A 9 -6.34 8.28 -23.94
CA LYS A 9 -6.18 6.91 -24.49
C LYS A 9 -6.13 5.85 -23.40
N PHE A 10 -5.64 6.21 -22.22
CA PHE A 10 -5.52 5.37 -21.04
C PHE A 10 -5.74 6.20 -19.78
N ILE A 11 -6.19 5.56 -18.71
CA ILE A 11 -6.15 6.12 -17.36
C ILE A 11 -5.27 5.20 -16.53
N SER A 12 -4.16 5.72 -16.01
CA SER A 12 -3.29 4.96 -15.10
C SER A 12 -3.57 5.31 -13.64
N PHE A 13 -3.46 4.31 -12.78
CA PHE A 13 -3.57 4.44 -11.33
C PHE A 13 -2.34 3.84 -10.65
N ASP A 14 -1.91 4.48 -9.56
CA ASP A 14 -1.21 3.74 -8.52
C ASP A 14 -2.19 2.75 -7.84
N CYS A 15 -1.66 1.72 -7.17
CA CYS A 15 -2.48 0.71 -6.50
C CYS A 15 -2.62 0.97 -5.00
N TYR A 16 -1.53 0.97 -4.23
CA TYR A 16 -1.59 0.92 -2.76
C TYR A 16 -1.70 2.31 -2.14
N GLY A 17 -2.83 2.61 -1.51
CA GLY A 17 -3.18 3.94 -1.01
C GLY A 17 -4.18 4.65 -1.92
N THR A 18 -4.09 4.45 -3.24
CA THR A 18 -5.03 5.00 -4.23
C THR A 18 -6.24 4.10 -4.46
N LEU A 19 -6.04 2.83 -4.82
CA LEU A 19 -7.11 1.89 -5.11
C LEU A 19 -7.32 0.91 -3.95
N THR A 20 -6.22 0.34 -3.46
CA THR A 20 -6.18 -0.61 -2.35
C THR A 20 -5.94 0.13 -1.04
N ARG A 21 -6.64 -0.24 0.03
CA ARG A 21 -6.41 0.31 1.37
C ARG A 21 -4.98 -0.01 1.83
N PHE A 22 -4.24 1.01 2.23
CA PHE A 22 -2.88 0.83 2.72
C PHE A 22 -2.87 0.64 4.25
N ARG A 23 -3.08 -0.59 4.70
CA ARG A 23 -3.43 -0.92 6.10
C ARG A 23 -2.24 -1.00 7.07
N MET A 24 -1.13 -0.35 6.74
CA MET A 24 0.10 -0.38 7.53
C MET A 24 -0.13 0.10 8.96
N THR A 25 -0.74 1.27 9.13
CA THR A 25 -1.04 1.84 10.46
C THR A 25 -1.93 0.93 11.30
N GLU A 26 -2.95 0.30 10.68
CA GLU A 26 -3.86 -0.61 11.39
C GLU A 26 -3.10 -1.82 11.95
N MET A 27 -2.22 -2.42 11.14
CA MET A 27 -1.42 -3.58 11.57
C MET A 27 -0.38 -3.22 12.63
N ALA A 28 0.37 -2.13 12.46
CA ALA A 28 1.33 -1.70 13.48
C ALA A 28 0.65 -1.33 14.80
N THR A 29 -0.52 -0.67 14.74
CA THR A 29 -1.30 -0.36 15.94
C THR A 29 -1.70 -1.65 16.67
N ALA A 30 -2.14 -2.68 15.95
CA ALA A 30 -2.50 -3.97 16.54
C ALA A 30 -1.30 -4.71 17.15
N PHE A 31 -0.16 -4.75 16.44
CA PHE A 31 1.03 -5.49 16.90
C PHE A 31 1.73 -4.84 18.10
N TYR A 32 1.73 -3.51 18.18
CA TYR A 32 2.45 -2.79 19.24
C TYR A 32 1.56 -2.38 20.42
N ALA A 33 0.26 -2.67 20.39
CA ALA A 33 -0.66 -2.38 21.48
C ALA A 33 -0.31 -3.09 22.81
N ASP A 34 0.49 -4.16 22.77
CA ASP A 34 0.97 -4.88 23.95
C ASP A 34 2.18 -4.21 24.64
N ARG A 35 2.89 -3.32 23.94
CA ARG A 35 4.15 -2.72 24.42
C ARG A 35 4.20 -1.19 24.35
N LEU A 36 3.22 -0.54 23.75
CA LEU A 36 3.07 0.91 23.70
C LEU A 36 1.69 1.31 24.23
N ALA A 37 1.65 2.42 24.98
CA ALA A 37 0.39 3.04 25.37
C ALA A 37 -0.39 3.51 24.14
N ALA A 38 -1.72 3.50 24.22
CA ALA A 38 -2.59 3.84 23.08
C ALA A 38 -2.31 5.25 22.53
N GLU A 39 -1.95 6.18 23.40
CA GLU A 39 -1.63 7.57 23.06
C GLU A 39 -0.30 7.71 22.29
N ALA A 40 0.60 6.72 22.44
CA ALA A 40 1.89 6.68 21.76
C ALA A 40 1.82 6.06 20.35
N LEU A 41 0.85 5.17 20.10
CA LEU A 41 0.72 4.43 18.83
C LEU A 41 0.63 5.33 17.58
N PRO A 42 -0.10 6.46 17.57
CA PRO A 42 -0.13 7.36 16.41
C PRO A 42 1.25 7.93 16.07
N ALA A 43 2.03 8.30 17.09
CA ALA A 43 3.39 8.83 16.90
C ALA A 43 4.36 7.74 16.43
N PHE A 44 4.25 6.52 16.99
CA PHE A 44 5.01 5.36 16.51
C PHE A 44 4.72 5.07 15.03
N CYS A 45 3.44 5.05 14.62
CA CYS A 45 3.06 4.80 13.24
C CYS A 45 3.59 5.87 12.28
N LYS A 46 3.61 7.14 12.72
CA LYS A 46 4.20 8.25 11.95
C LYS A 46 5.70 8.09 11.76
N ASP A 47 6.42 7.72 12.81
CA ASP A 47 7.85 7.44 12.74
C ASP A 47 8.14 6.23 11.84
N TRP A 48 7.37 5.16 11.96
CA TRP A 48 7.54 3.99 11.13
C TRP A 48 7.27 4.29 9.65
N ALA A 49 6.25 5.10 9.33
CA ALA A 49 6.03 5.60 7.97
C ALA A 49 7.24 6.38 7.43
N THR A 50 7.90 7.17 8.29
CA THR A 50 9.10 7.93 7.92
C THR A 50 10.29 7.00 7.67
N TYR A 51 10.50 5.98 8.51
CA TYR A 51 11.54 4.98 8.28
C TYR A 51 11.28 4.12 7.05
N ARG A 52 10.02 3.81 6.70
CA ARG A 52 9.68 3.12 5.45
C ARG A 52 10.02 3.97 4.23
N PHE A 53 9.77 5.28 4.29
CA PHE A 53 10.17 6.21 3.24
C PHE A 53 11.70 6.28 3.11
N ASP A 54 12.43 6.35 4.23
CA ASP A 54 13.88 6.38 4.22
C ASP A 54 14.50 5.10 3.62
N GLU A 55 13.95 3.91 3.93
CA GLU A 55 14.44 2.63 3.41
C GLU A 55 14.38 2.50 1.88
N VAL A 56 13.49 3.25 1.21
CA VAL A 56 13.34 3.22 -0.26
C VAL A 56 14.19 4.26 -0.99
N LEU A 57 14.92 5.13 -0.27
CA LEU A 57 15.84 6.11 -0.88
C LEU A 57 17.21 5.52 -1.24
N GLY A 58 17.50 4.29 -0.78
CA GLY A 58 18.76 3.59 -1.05
C GLY A 58 18.71 2.71 -2.30
N PRO A 59 19.67 1.78 -2.44
CA PRO A 59 19.62 0.74 -3.46
C PRO A 59 18.30 -0.03 -3.41
N TRP A 60 17.85 -0.50 -4.58
CA TRP A 60 16.65 -1.34 -4.67
C TRP A 60 16.78 -2.55 -3.75
N LYS A 61 15.68 -2.86 -3.05
CA LYS A 61 15.55 -4.05 -2.21
C LYS A 61 14.09 -4.54 -2.22
N PRO A 62 13.84 -5.82 -1.96
CA PRO A 62 12.48 -6.35 -1.80
C PRO A 62 11.67 -5.57 -0.76
N TYR A 63 10.37 -5.43 -0.99
CA TYR A 63 9.51 -4.67 -0.07
C TYR A 63 9.41 -5.30 1.32
N SER A 64 9.56 -6.63 1.43
CA SER A 64 9.67 -7.34 2.71
C SER A 64 10.84 -6.83 3.56
N GLU A 65 12.00 -6.57 2.93
CA GLU A 65 13.16 -5.99 3.60
C GLU A 65 12.93 -4.54 4.00
N VAL A 66 12.26 -3.73 3.14
CA VAL A 66 11.85 -2.35 3.49
C VAL A 66 11.00 -2.36 4.76
N VAL A 67 10.01 -3.25 4.84
CA VAL A 67 9.10 -3.38 5.99
C VAL A 67 9.87 -3.82 7.23
N ALA A 68 10.68 -4.88 7.14
CA ALA A 68 11.44 -5.40 8.28
C ALA A 68 12.47 -4.40 8.81
N ASN A 69 13.31 -3.82 7.95
CA ASN A 69 14.35 -2.88 8.35
C ASN A 69 13.76 -1.61 8.97
N SER A 70 12.72 -1.05 8.36
CA SER A 70 12.06 0.16 8.88
C SER A 70 11.38 -0.10 10.23
N LEU A 71 10.76 -1.26 10.43
CA LEU A 71 10.10 -1.61 11.68
C LEU A 71 11.13 -1.88 12.79
N ALA A 72 12.23 -2.55 12.47
CA ALA A 72 13.34 -2.74 13.40
C ALA A 72 13.96 -1.41 13.84
N ARG A 73 14.20 -0.48 12.90
CA ARG A 73 14.71 0.87 13.19
C ARG A 73 13.74 1.68 14.04
N CYS A 74 12.45 1.62 13.73
CA CYS A 74 11.41 2.30 14.51
C CYS A 74 11.34 1.75 15.94
N SER A 75 11.31 0.42 16.09
CA SER A 75 11.29 -0.25 17.40
C SER A 75 12.50 0.14 18.25
N LYS A 76 13.69 0.18 17.64
CA LYS A 76 14.92 0.64 18.29
C LYS A 76 14.81 2.10 18.75
N LYS A 77 14.28 3.02 17.92
CA LYS A 77 14.06 4.42 18.30
C LYS A 77 13.16 4.53 19.53
N TRP A 78 12.13 3.69 19.60
CA TRP A 78 11.12 3.70 20.65
C TRP A 78 11.48 2.87 21.89
N GLY A 79 12.63 2.16 21.87
CA GLY A 79 13.08 1.34 22.99
C GLY A 79 12.19 0.13 23.26
N VAL A 80 11.48 -0.38 22.23
CA VAL A 80 10.57 -1.53 22.33
C VAL A 80 11.12 -2.73 21.57
N GLU A 81 10.67 -3.93 21.96
CA GLU A 81 11.02 -5.18 21.30
C GLU A 81 10.58 -5.16 19.82
N PHE A 82 11.51 -5.53 18.93
CA PHE A 82 11.23 -5.85 17.54
C PHE A 82 11.02 -7.35 17.40
N ARG A 83 9.92 -7.73 16.75
CA ARG A 83 9.54 -9.11 16.44
C ARG A 83 9.50 -9.29 14.92
N GLU A 84 10.35 -10.17 14.38
CA GLU A 84 10.49 -10.38 12.93
C GLU A 84 9.21 -10.93 12.30
N GLU A 85 8.49 -11.76 13.05
CA GLU A 85 7.20 -12.32 12.67
C GLU A 85 6.14 -11.24 12.42
N GLU A 86 6.20 -10.09 13.07
CA GLU A 86 5.27 -8.98 12.86
C GLU A 86 5.55 -8.30 11.52
N ALA A 87 6.83 -8.08 11.17
CA ALA A 87 7.23 -7.56 9.87
C ALA A 87 6.83 -8.52 8.74
N LYS A 88 7.04 -9.82 8.94
CA LYS A 88 6.60 -10.87 8.01
C LYS A 88 5.08 -10.87 7.85
N ALA A 89 4.33 -10.80 8.95
CA ALA A 89 2.87 -10.76 8.93
C ALA A 89 2.32 -9.53 8.19
N VAL A 90 2.95 -8.36 8.31
CA VAL A 90 2.60 -7.19 7.49
C VAL A 90 2.73 -7.51 6.01
N TYR A 91 3.87 -8.05 5.59
CA TYR A 91 4.14 -8.35 4.18
C TYR A 91 3.19 -9.42 3.61
N GLU A 92 2.92 -10.48 4.38
CA GLU A 92 2.00 -11.56 4.00
C GLU A 92 0.54 -11.10 3.93
N ALA A 93 0.17 -10.06 4.67
CA ALA A 93 -1.18 -9.52 4.66
C ALA A 93 -1.45 -8.59 3.46
N ILE A 94 -0.42 -8.07 2.77
CA ILE A 94 -0.58 -7.11 1.66
C ILE A 94 -1.59 -7.58 0.61
N PRO A 95 -1.55 -8.84 0.10
CA PRO A 95 -2.53 -9.36 -0.85
C PRO A 95 -3.99 -9.33 -0.37
N THR A 96 -4.24 -9.12 0.92
CA THR A 96 -5.59 -9.21 1.52
C THR A 96 -6.28 -7.86 1.72
N TRP A 97 -5.59 -6.73 1.56
CA TRP A 97 -6.06 -5.44 2.07
C TRP A 97 -7.29 -4.85 1.36
N GLY A 98 -7.56 -5.25 0.11
CA GLY A 98 -8.79 -4.91 -0.60
C GLY A 98 -8.94 -3.42 -0.95
N PRO A 99 -9.92 -3.06 -1.79
CA PRO A 99 -10.10 -1.69 -2.27
C PRO A 99 -10.67 -0.75 -1.19
N HIS A 100 -10.57 0.57 -1.43
CA HIS A 100 -11.47 1.54 -0.79
C HIS A 100 -12.92 1.36 -1.28
N ASP A 101 -13.89 1.73 -0.45
CA ASP A 101 -15.32 1.44 -0.70
C ASP A 101 -15.86 2.04 -2.01
N ASP A 102 -15.32 3.18 -2.44
CA ASP A 102 -15.75 3.92 -3.62
C ASP A 102 -15.10 3.42 -4.93
N VAL A 103 -14.01 2.64 -4.83
CA VAL A 103 -13.19 2.26 -5.99
C VAL A 103 -13.94 1.40 -6.99
N ALA A 104 -14.62 0.34 -6.56
CA ALA A 104 -15.36 -0.53 -7.48
C ALA A 104 -16.48 0.24 -8.22
N GLY A 105 -17.21 1.09 -7.50
CA GLY A 105 -18.28 1.91 -8.07
C GLY A 105 -17.77 3.02 -9.00
N GLY A 106 -16.56 3.55 -8.77
CA GLY A 106 -15.91 4.53 -9.63
C GLY A 106 -15.35 3.90 -10.90
N LEU A 107 -14.53 2.85 -10.78
CA LEU A 107 -13.84 2.22 -11.89
C LEU A 107 -14.79 1.52 -12.86
N SER A 108 -15.84 0.85 -12.36
CA SER A 108 -16.81 0.15 -13.20
C SER A 108 -17.55 1.04 -14.20
N LYS A 109 -17.64 2.35 -13.92
CA LYS A 109 -18.30 3.33 -14.80
C LYS A 109 -17.47 3.75 -16.01
N ILE A 110 -16.16 3.49 -15.98
CA ILE A 110 -15.20 3.99 -16.97
C ILE A 110 -14.36 2.87 -17.61
N CYS A 111 -14.25 1.69 -16.97
CA CYS A 111 -13.37 0.62 -17.44
C CYS A 111 -13.74 0.03 -18.81
N ASP A 112 -14.99 0.20 -19.25
CA ASP A 112 -15.50 -0.19 -20.57
C ASP A 112 -15.34 0.90 -21.65
N LYS A 113 -15.00 2.13 -21.24
CA LYS A 113 -14.89 3.29 -22.13
C LYS A 113 -13.46 3.69 -22.40
N ILE A 114 -12.61 3.66 -21.37
CA ILE A 114 -11.20 4.02 -21.47
C ILE A 114 -10.37 2.91 -20.80
N PRO A 115 -9.37 2.34 -21.49
CA PRO A 115 -8.52 1.31 -20.93
C PRO A 115 -7.82 1.77 -19.64
N LEU A 116 -8.02 1.01 -18.56
CA LEU A 116 -7.40 1.29 -17.27
C LEU A 116 -6.07 0.56 -17.14
N VAL A 117 -5.07 1.21 -16.57
CA VAL A 117 -3.72 0.67 -16.34
C VAL A 117 -3.35 0.84 -14.87
N ILE A 118 -2.70 -0.15 -14.27
CA ILE A 118 -2.04 0.03 -12.97
C ILE A 118 -0.54 0.18 -13.19
N LEU A 119 0.05 1.16 -12.53
CA LEU A 119 1.49 1.34 -12.38
C LEU A 119 1.79 1.31 -10.88
N SER A 120 2.36 0.22 -10.38
CA SER A 120 2.57 0.03 -8.94
C SER A 120 3.99 -0.41 -8.61
N ASN A 121 4.46 -0.02 -7.42
CA ASN A 121 5.74 -0.49 -6.87
C ASN A 121 5.67 -1.92 -6.30
N ALA A 122 4.51 -2.56 -6.35
CA ALA A 122 4.30 -3.86 -5.76
C ALA A 122 4.96 -4.98 -6.57
N MET A 123 5.24 -6.08 -5.89
CA MET A 123 5.83 -7.25 -6.52
C MET A 123 4.81 -7.93 -7.44
N ASN A 124 5.29 -8.43 -8.58
CA ASN A 124 4.47 -9.10 -9.60
C ASN A 124 3.73 -10.33 -9.06
N ASP A 125 4.30 -11.02 -8.08
CA ASP A 125 3.75 -12.20 -7.44
C ASP A 125 2.54 -11.89 -6.54
N GLN A 126 2.39 -10.65 -6.06
CA GLN A 126 1.34 -10.26 -5.10
C GLN A 126 0.29 -9.31 -5.68
N ILE A 127 0.66 -8.45 -6.64
CA ILE A 127 -0.21 -7.36 -7.09
C ILE A 127 -1.57 -7.86 -7.60
N MET A 128 -1.58 -8.99 -8.32
CA MET A 128 -2.78 -9.51 -8.96
C MET A 128 -3.87 -9.93 -7.96
N ASP A 129 -3.50 -10.31 -6.73
CA ASP A 129 -4.47 -10.67 -5.69
C ASP A 129 -5.34 -9.47 -5.28
N ASN A 130 -4.77 -8.27 -5.20
CA ASN A 130 -5.54 -7.06 -4.93
C ASN A 130 -6.26 -6.55 -6.18
N VAL A 131 -5.65 -6.68 -7.36
CA VAL A 131 -6.30 -6.31 -8.64
C VAL A 131 -7.61 -7.08 -8.84
N ALA A 132 -7.63 -8.37 -8.50
CA ALA A 132 -8.83 -9.21 -8.57
C ALA A 132 -9.98 -8.68 -7.68
N LYS A 133 -9.69 -7.87 -6.66
CA LYS A 133 -10.68 -7.31 -5.73
C LYS A 133 -11.22 -5.94 -6.16
N LEU A 134 -10.66 -5.30 -7.19
CA LEU A 134 -10.99 -3.91 -7.56
C LEU A 134 -12.34 -3.74 -8.27
N GLY A 135 -13.00 -4.82 -8.66
CA GLY A 135 -14.33 -4.78 -9.27
C GLY A 135 -14.39 -4.14 -10.66
N ALA A 136 -13.25 -4.04 -11.36
CA ALA A 136 -13.14 -3.48 -12.70
C ALA A 136 -12.11 -4.23 -13.55
N THR A 137 -12.27 -4.16 -14.88
CA THR A 137 -11.29 -4.74 -15.81
C THR A 137 -10.14 -3.77 -16.03
N PHE A 138 -8.91 -4.28 -15.88
CA PHE A 138 -7.70 -3.54 -16.21
C PHE A 138 -7.08 -4.08 -17.50
N HIS A 139 -6.67 -3.18 -18.38
CA HIS A 139 -6.00 -3.51 -19.63
C HIS A 139 -4.59 -4.07 -19.38
N ARG A 140 -3.84 -3.45 -18.47
CA ARG A 140 -2.48 -3.85 -18.07
C ARG A 140 -2.19 -3.47 -16.62
N VAL A 141 -1.28 -4.22 -16.01
CA VAL A 141 -0.71 -3.98 -14.67
C VAL A 141 0.81 -4.05 -14.83
N TYR A 142 1.50 -3.02 -14.34
CA TYR A 142 2.96 -2.89 -14.35
C TYR A 142 3.46 -2.52 -12.95
#